data_AF-A0A4U0XXV9-F1
#
_entry.id   AF-A0A4U0XXV9-F1
#
_cell.length_a   1.000
_cell.length_b   1.000
_cell.length_c   1.000
_cell.angle_alpha   90.00
_cell.angle_beta   90.00
_cell.angle_gamma   90.00
#
_symmetry.space_group_name_H-M   'P 1'
#
loop_
_entity.id
_entity.type
_entity.pdbx_description
1 polymer ?
#
loop_
_entity_poly.entity_id
_entity_poly.type
_entity_poly.pdbx_seq_one_letter_code
_entity_poly.pdbx_strand_id
1 'polypeptide(L)'
;MSSSAAQLDPQSSTLDSGDADYTSRTGQSEVPVQSDSAPVEDPIDPATADSDETLQQDEQAAMDESNIVDSRTRGAKPSGSYVEPGDDEGLPSDDGTSST
;
A
#
# COMPACT_ATOMS: atom_id res chain seq x y z
N MET A 1 19.45 -57.28 -24.46
CA MET A 1 18.18 -56.57 -24.70
C MET A 1 17.45 -56.53 -23.38
N SER A 2 16.99 -55.43 -22.80
CA SER A 2 16.79 -54.10 -23.31
C SER A 2 16.65 -53.17 -22.10
N SER A 3 17.30 -52.01 -22.19
CA SER A 3 16.93 -50.72 -21.59
C SER A 3 16.64 -50.65 -20.09
N SER A 4 17.65 -50.25 -19.32
CA SER A 4 17.46 -49.48 -18.09
C SER A 4 16.77 -48.18 -18.48
N ALA A 5 15.52 -48.01 -18.04
CA ALA A 5 14.80 -46.77 -18.22
C ALA A 5 15.54 -45.67 -17.46
N ALA A 6 16.07 -44.69 -18.21
CA ALA A 6 16.43 -43.40 -17.64
C ALA A 6 15.14 -42.84 -17.05
N GLN A 7 15.01 -42.95 -15.73
CA GLN A 7 13.98 -42.26 -14.97
C GLN A 7 14.25 -40.76 -15.20
N LEU A 8 13.51 -40.17 -16.12
CA LEU A 8 13.41 -38.72 -16.24
C LEU A 8 12.77 -38.26 -14.94
N ASP A 9 13.58 -37.76 -14.01
CA ASP A 9 13.10 -37.04 -12.84
C ASP A 9 12.36 -35.81 -13.40
N PRO A 10 11.02 -35.73 -13.28
CA PRO A 10 10.28 -34.56 -13.73
C PRO A 10 10.71 -33.45 -12.79
N GLN A 11 11.71 -32.69 -13.24
CA GLN A 11 12.25 -31.47 -12.66
C GLN A 11 11.38 -31.01 -11.52
N SER A 12 11.77 -31.39 -10.31
CA SER A 12 11.24 -30.78 -9.11
C SER A 12 11.44 -29.29 -9.32
N SER A 13 10.38 -28.59 -9.70
CA SER A 13 10.30 -27.17 -9.46
C SER A 13 10.20 -27.07 -7.96
N THR A 14 11.33 -27.25 -7.28
CA THR A 14 11.54 -26.76 -5.93
C THR A 14 11.51 -25.24 -6.05
N LEU A 15 10.32 -24.70 -6.29
CA LEU A 15 9.99 -23.37 -5.81
C LEU A 15 10.10 -23.50 -4.30
N ASP A 16 11.31 -23.32 -3.80
CA ASP A 16 11.55 -23.17 -2.39
C ASP A 16 10.83 -21.88 -2.00
N SER A 17 9.78 -21.98 -1.18
CA SER A 17 8.99 -20.84 -0.75
C SER A 17 9.80 -19.81 0.05
N GLY A 18 11.09 -20.07 0.33
CA GLY A 18 12.05 -19.18 0.95
C GLY A 18 13.03 -18.48 0.00
N ASP A 19 12.93 -18.67 -1.32
CA ASP A 19 13.80 -17.98 -2.28
C ASP A 19 13.54 -16.46 -2.25
N ALA A 20 14.59 -15.67 -2.00
CA ALA A 20 14.55 -14.21 -1.90
C ALA A 20 15.42 -13.51 -2.97
N ASP A 21 15.82 -14.21 -4.05
CA ASP A 21 16.65 -13.68 -5.13
C ASP A 21 16.05 -12.44 -5.82
N TYR A 22 14.73 -12.25 -5.72
CA TYR A 22 14.03 -11.05 -6.20
C TYR A 22 14.42 -9.76 -5.45
N THR A 23 15.00 -9.85 -4.25
CA THR A 23 15.41 -8.69 -3.45
C THR A 23 16.68 -8.00 -3.98
N SER A 24 17.49 -8.71 -4.78
CA SER A 24 18.83 -8.26 -5.20
C SER A 24 19.07 -8.35 -6.72
N ARG A 25 17.99 -8.25 -7.51
CA ARG A 25 18.08 -8.31 -8.98
C ARG A 25 19.01 -7.23 -9.54
N THR A 26 19.83 -7.61 -10.51
CA THR A 26 20.75 -6.68 -11.20
C THR A 26 19.97 -5.52 -11.82
N GLY A 27 20.33 -4.28 -11.45
CA GLY A 27 19.66 -3.05 -11.92
C GLY A 27 18.55 -2.53 -10.99
N GLN A 28 18.27 -3.22 -9.88
CA GLN A 28 17.32 -2.77 -8.87
C GLN A 28 18.03 -1.88 -7.84
N SER A 29 18.07 -0.57 -8.12
CA SER A 29 18.76 0.42 -7.28
C SER A 29 17.83 1.52 -6.73
N GLU A 30 16.67 1.72 -7.34
CA GLU A 30 15.78 2.85 -7.05
C GLU A 30 14.83 2.58 -5.87
N VAL A 31 14.38 1.33 -5.69
CA VAL A 31 13.43 0.94 -4.63
C VAL A 31 13.87 -0.37 -3.98
N PRO A 32 14.24 -0.35 -2.68
CA PRO A 32 14.59 -1.57 -1.96
C PRO A 32 13.35 -2.45 -1.79
N VAL A 33 13.49 -3.74 -2.08
CA VAL A 33 12.44 -4.74 -1.86
C VAL A 33 12.85 -5.62 -0.70
N GLN A 34 11.94 -5.79 0.26
CA GLN A 34 12.14 -6.65 1.42
C GLN A 34 11.80 -8.10 1.06
N SER A 35 12.52 -9.06 1.63
CA SER A 35 12.19 -10.49 1.50
C SER A 35 10.96 -10.84 2.32
N ASP A 36 10.21 -11.85 1.89
CA ASP A 36 9.00 -12.34 2.60
C ASP A 36 9.30 -12.85 4.02
N SER A 37 10.52 -13.35 4.26
CA SER A 37 10.98 -13.80 5.58
C SER A 37 11.62 -12.69 6.42
N ALA A 38 11.68 -11.45 5.93
CA ALA A 38 12.23 -10.35 6.71
C ALA A 38 11.33 -10.09 7.93
N PRO A 39 11.87 -10.02 9.15
CA PRO A 39 11.08 -9.64 10.31
C PRO A 39 10.58 -8.20 10.11
N VAL A 40 9.29 -8.02 10.35
CA VAL A 40 8.65 -6.70 10.40
C VAL A 40 8.34 -6.39 11.86
N GLU A 41 8.44 -5.10 12.21
CA GLU A 41 8.05 -4.65 13.55
C GLU A 41 6.54 -4.82 13.71
N ASP A 42 6.14 -5.57 14.73
CA ASP A 42 4.74 -5.65 15.14
C ASP A 42 4.50 -4.57 16.20
N PRO A 43 3.63 -3.57 15.94
CA PRO A 43 3.32 -2.54 16.92
C PRO A 43 2.58 -3.09 18.15
N ILE A 44 2.13 -4.35 18.12
CA ILE A 44 1.41 -5.00 19.20
C ILE A 44 2.41 -5.73 20.12
N ASP A 45 2.37 -5.41 21.43
CA ASP A 45 3.12 -6.17 22.44
C ASP A 45 2.38 -7.51 22.74
N PRO A 46 2.95 -8.67 22.35
CA PRO A 46 2.29 -9.95 22.55
C PRO A 46 2.14 -10.33 24.03
N ALA A 47 2.90 -9.71 24.94
CA ALA A 47 2.78 -9.98 26.37
C ALA A 47 1.50 -9.38 26.97
N THR A 48 0.98 -8.31 26.38
CA THR A 48 -0.20 -7.60 26.88
C THR A 48 -1.40 -7.65 25.95
N ALA A 49 -1.21 -8.01 24.68
CA ALA A 49 -2.27 -8.06 23.67
C ALA A 49 -3.52 -8.86 24.10
N ASP A 50 -3.32 -9.99 24.79
CA ASP A 50 -4.40 -10.86 25.26
C ASP A 50 -4.88 -10.52 26.69
N SER A 51 -4.55 -9.34 27.20
CA SER A 51 -4.91 -8.93 28.56
C SER A 51 -6.33 -8.35 28.67
N ASP A 52 -6.95 -8.52 29.84
CA ASP A 52 -8.26 -7.92 30.15
C ASP A 52 -8.23 -6.38 30.08
N GLU A 53 -7.06 -5.76 30.30
CA GLU A 53 -6.87 -4.31 30.21
C GLU A 53 -6.98 -3.84 28.76
N THR A 54 -6.34 -4.55 27.83
CA THR A 54 -6.43 -4.26 26.39
C THR A 54 -7.87 -4.39 25.90
N LEU A 55 -8.59 -5.46 26.32
CA LEU A 55 -10.00 -5.63 25.95
C LEU A 55 -10.88 -4.46 26.40
N GLN A 56 -10.70 -3.96 27.64
CA GLN A 56 -11.48 -2.82 28.13
C GLN A 56 -11.18 -1.52 27.38
N GLN A 57 -9.93 -1.31 26.96
CA GLN A 57 -9.56 -0.14 26.16
C GLN A 57 -10.17 -0.23 24.76
N ASP A 58 -10.12 -1.41 24.14
CA ASP A 58 -10.72 -1.67 22.82
C ASP A 58 -12.24 -1.49 22.85
N GLU A 59 -12.91 -1.99 23.90
CA GLU A 59 -14.36 -1.79 24.07
C GLU A 59 -14.72 -0.31 24.19
N GLN A 60 -13.93 0.48 24.92
CA GLN A 60 -14.14 1.93 25.04
C GLN A 60 -13.91 2.65 23.71
N ALA A 61 -12.83 2.32 23.00
CA ALA A 61 -12.49 2.92 21.71
C ALA A 61 -13.53 2.58 20.64
N ALA A 62 -14.03 1.35 20.62
CA ALA A 62 -15.07 0.90 19.68
C ALA A 62 -16.42 1.61 19.91
N MET A 63 -16.70 2.04 21.14
CA MET A 63 -17.91 2.79 21.49
C MET A 63 -17.73 4.31 21.36
N ASP A 64 -16.51 4.81 21.11
CA ASP A 64 -16.23 6.24 21.03
C ASP A 64 -16.77 6.86 19.73
N GLU A 65 -17.93 7.51 19.85
CA GLU A 65 -18.60 8.20 18.75
C GLU A 65 -17.77 9.37 18.19
N SER A 66 -16.78 9.90 18.92
CA SER A 66 -15.94 10.99 18.43
C SER A 66 -15.02 10.58 17.27
N ASN A 67 -14.76 9.28 17.11
CA ASN A 67 -14.03 8.73 15.98
C ASN A 67 -14.92 8.50 14.74
N ILE A 68 -16.23 8.72 14.86
CA ILE A 68 -17.18 8.59 13.76
C ILE A 68 -17.20 9.88 12.94
N VAL A 69 -17.15 9.74 11.62
CA VAL A 69 -17.30 10.88 10.70
C VAL A 69 -18.75 11.35 10.71
N ASP A 70 -19.01 12.62 11.05
CA ASP A 70 -20.35 13.19 11.26
C ASP A 70 -21.32 13.05 10.07
N SER A 71 -20.80 12.89 8.84
CA SER A 71 -21.63 12.95 7.63
C SER A 71 -21.25 11.92 6.58
N ARG A 72 -22.19 11.64 5.67
CA ARG A 72 -21.95 10.78 4.52
C ARG A 72 -20.91 11.41 3.60
N THR A 73 -19.76 10.76 3.48
CA THR A 73 -18.70 11.13 2.53
C THR A 73 -19.08 10.81 1.07
N ARG A 74 -20.06 9.93 0.84
CA ARG A 74 -20.50 9.56 -0.51
C ARG A 74 -21.38 10.64 -1.14
N GLY A 75 -20.85 11.30 -2.17
CA GLY A 75 -21.52 12.39 -2.88
C GLY A 75 -21.33 13.77 -2.23
N ALA A 76 -20.58 13.85 -1.13
CA ALA A 76 -20.18 15.12 -0.56
C ALA A 76 -19.21 15.82 -1.53
N LYS A 77 -19.53 17.06 -1.91
CA LYS A 77 -18.58 17.91 -2.65
C LYS A 77 -17.40 18.23 -1.72
N PRO A 78 -16.15 18.16 -2.18
CA PRO A 78 -15.00 18.56 -1.38
C PRO A 78 -15.17 20.03 -0.94
N SER A 79 -14.71 20.36 0.27
CA SER A 79 -14.66 21.76 0.73
C SER A 79 -13.80 22.57 -0.26
N GLY A 80 -14.39 23.62 -0.87
CA GLY A 80 -13.76 24.39 -1.96
C GLY A 80 -14.07 23.90 -3.39
N SER A 81 -15.13 23.10 -3.58
CA SER A 81 -15.50 22.50 -4.87
C SER A 81 -15.59 23.47 -6.07
N TYR A 82 -15.03 23.04 -7.21
CA TYR A 82 -15.18 23.53 -8.59
C TYR A 82 -15.61 24.99 -8.73
N VAL A 83 -14.68 25.90 -8.46
CA VAL A 83 -14.80 27.28 -8.92
C VAL A 83 -14.32 27.29 -10.37
N GLU A 84 -15.20 27.63 -11.30
CA GLU A 84 -14.78 27.93 -12.66
C GLU A 84 -13.84 29.13 -12.60
N PRO A 85 -12.68 29.09 -13.30
CA PRO A 85 -11.86 30.28 -13.46
C PRO A 85 -12.73 31.41 -14.01
N GLY A 86 -12.63 32.60 -13.43
CA GLY A 86 -13.32 33.78 -13.95
C GLY A 86 -12.89 34.06 -15.39
N ASP A 87 -13.65 34.89 -16.10
CA ASP A 87 -13.42 35.17 -17.53
C ASP A 87 -11.98 35.65 -17.83
N ASP A 88 -11.31 36.26 -16.85
CA ASP A 88 -9.94 36.76 -16.95
C ASP A 88 -8.88 35.83 -16.31
N GLU A 89 -9.30 34.77 -15.62
CA GLU A 89 -8.42 33.89 -14.85
C GLU A 89 -7.75 32.88 -15.78
N GLY A 90 -6.48 33.15 -16.13
CA GLY A 90 -5.67 32.32 -17.03
C GLY A 90 -5.59 32.83 -18.47
N LEU A 91 -6.28 33.92 -18.79
CA LEU A 91 -6.05 34.65 -20.04
C LEU A 91 -4.82 35.56 -19.89
N PRO A 92 -3.95 35.66 -20.93
CA PRO A 92 -2.86 36.63 -20.92
C PRO A 92 -3.43 38.06 -20.95
N SER A 93 -2.71 39.03 -20.37
CA SER A 93 -3.08 40.44 -20.42
C SER A 93 -3.28 40.90 -21.86
N ASP A 94 -4.43 41.53 -22.14
CA ASP A 94 -4.75 42.16 -23.43
C ASP A 94 -3.96 43.46 -23.60
N ASP A 95 -2.63 43.37 -23.57
CA ASP A 95 -1.73 44.50 -23.84
C ASP A 95 -1.52 44.70 -25.36
N GLY A 96 -2.29 44.00 -26.20
CA GLY A 96 -2.21 44.08 -27.66
C GLY A 96 -0.87 43.58 -28.25
N THR A 97 0.03 43.03 -27.44
CA THR A 97 1.29 42.46 -27.88
C THR A 97 1.16 40.95 -28.00
N SER A 98 0.98 40.44 -29.22
CA SER A 98 1.17 39.01 -29.46
C SER A 98 2.64 38.63 -29.22
N SER A 99 2.88 37.59 -28.41
CA SER A 99 4.24 37.03 -28.22
C SER A 99 4.79 36.57 -29.58
N THR A 100 5.94 37.11 -29.97
CA THR A 100 6.71 36.73 -31.16
C THR A 100 7.52 35.47 -30.93
#